data_AF-A0A086M2L1-F1
#
_entry.id   AF-A0A086M2L1-F1
#
_cell.length_a   1.000
_cell.length_b   1.000
_cell.length_c   1.000
_cell.angle_alpha   90.00
_cell.angle_beta   90.00
_cell.angle_gamma   90.00
#
_symmetry.space_group_name_H-M   'P 1'
#
loop_
_entity.id
_entity.type
_entity.pdbx_description
1 polymer ?
#
loop_
_entity_poly.entity_id
_entity_poly.type
_entity_poly.pdbx_seq_one_letter_code
_entity_poly.pdbx_strand_id
1 'polypeptide(L)'
;MQPALADPEHPRAYGANYVYCNGCGITGPDRRTALVSLAMILIPSVVFMIWTSPWFASHFGVGVPLTQALLVLLTVYFFSVTACSDPGILPRH
;
A
#
# COMPACT_ATOMS: atom_id res chain seq x y z
N MET A 1 -0.05 -0.56 -24.35
CA MET A 1 0.43 0.22 -25.51
C MET A 1 1.93 0.03 -25.62
N GLN A 2 2.44 -0.27 -26.81
CA GLN A 2 3.86 -0.51 -27.10
C GLN A 2 4.75 0.69 -26.76
N PRO A 3 6.02 0.48 -26.36
CA PRO A 3 6.92 1.55 -25.97
C PRO A 3 7.57 2.16 -27.22
N ALA A 4 7.33 3.44 -27.47
CA ALA A 4 7.99 4.19 -28.53
C ALA A 4 8.99 5.17 -27.92
N LEU A 5 10.20 5.13 -28.51
CA LEU A 5 11.28 6.12 -28.50
C LEU A 5 12.11 6.22 -27.21
N ALA A 6 13.33 5.70 -27.30
CA ALA A 6 14.44 5.99 -26.39
C ALA A 6 15.06 7.34 -26.80
N ASP A 7 15.18 8.25 -25.83
CA ASP A 7 15.87 9.53 -25.94
C ASP A 7 17.22 9.40 -25.19
N PRO A 8 18.38 9.62 -25.84
CA PRO A 8 19.69 9.37 -25.26
C PRO A 8 20.19 10.41 -24.25
N GLU A 9 19.52 11.56 -24.09
CA GLU A 9 20.01 12.68 -23.25
C GLU A 9 19.59 12.59 -21.77
N HIS A 10 18.63 11.72 -21.42
CA HIS A 10 18.17 11.57 -20.03
C HIS A 10 18.34 10.12 -19.58
N PRO A 11 19.24 9.81 -18.62
CA PRO A 11 19.34 8.46 -18.08
C PRO A 11 17.97 8.11 -17.51
N ARG A 12 17.30 7.11 -18.10
CA ARG A 12 16.01 6.62 -17.62
C ARG A 12 16.23 5.95 -16.28
N ALA A 13 16.16 6.75 -15.21
CA ALA A 13 16.21 6.30 -13.83
C ALA A 13 15.08 5.33 -13.48
N TYR A 14 14.02 5.29 -14.31
CA TYR A 14 12.87 4.42 -14.13
C TYR A 14 12.94 3.26 -15.15
N GLY A 15 13.12 2.04 -14.65
CA GLY A 15 12.78 0.81 -15.37
C GLY A 15 11.25 0.70 -15.58
N ALA A 16 10.69 -0.51 -15.63
CA ALA A 16 9.24 -0.78 -15.74
C ALA A 16 8.44 -0.38 -14.47
N ASN A 17 8.74 0.80 -13.92
CA ASN A 17 8.08 1.43 -12.80
C ASN A 17 6.83 2.14 -13.31
N TYR A 18 5.77 2.06 -12.54
CA TYR A 18 4.54 2.74 -12.88
C TYR A 18 4.35 3.95 -11.99
N VAL A 19 4.11 5.08 -12.65
CA VAL A 19 3.84 6.35 -11.99
C VAL A 19 2.33 6.48 -11.79
N TYR A 20 1.90 6.50 -10.53
CA TYR A 20 0.52 6.82 -10.15
C TYR A 20 0.44 8.28 -9.66
N CYS A 21 -0.74 8.89 -9.82
CA CYS A 21 -1.07 10.24 -9.35
C CYS A 21 -0.09 11.33 -9.81
N ASN A 22 0.08 11.55 -11.13
CA ASN A 22 0.90 12.64 -11.70
C ASN A 22 2.34 12.75 -11.15
N GLY A 23 2.98 11.65 -10.75
CA GLY A 23 4.33 11.66 -10.19
C GLY A 23 4.41 11.54 -8.68
N CYS A 24 3.28 11.49 -7.97
CA CYS A 24 3.26 11.45 -6.49
C CYS A 24 3.56 10.05 -5.92
N GLY A 25 3.44 8.99 -6.73
CA GLY A 25 3.85 7.66 -6.34
C GLY A 25 4.54 6.91 -7.48
N ILE A 26 5.78 6.49 -7.26
CA ILE A 26 6.45 5.54 -8.14
C ILE A 26 6.31 4.19 -7.47
N THR A 27 5.57 3.30 -8.11
CA THR A 27 5.52 1.90 -7.70
C THR A 27 6.47 1.09 -8.56
N GLY A 28 7.26 0.23 -7.91
CA GLY A 28 8.06 -0.80 -8.57
C GLY A 28 7.22 -1.72 -9.47
N PRO A 29 7.86 -2.58 -10.29
CA PRO A 29 7.16 -3.55 -11.14
C PRO A 29 6.34 -4.57 -10.34
N ASP A 30 6.59 -4.72 -9.04
CA ASP A 30 5.99 -5.75 -8.18
C ASP A 30 4.72 -5.30 -7.43
N ARG A 31 3.73 -4.86 -8.19
CA ARG A 31 2.41 -4.45 -7.65
C ARG A 31 1.62 -5.60 -7.04
N ARG A 32 1.91 -6.85 -7.45
CA ARG A 32 1.24 -8.05 -6.95
C ARG A 32 1.57 -8.29 -5.48
N THR A 33 2.85 -8.18 -5.12
CA THR A 33 3.29 -8.32 -3.73
C THR A 33 2.65 -7.25 -2.85
N ALA A 34 2.56 -6.00 -3.30
CA ALA A 34 1.88 -4.94 -2.57
C ALA A 34 0.38 -5.23 -2.35
N LEU A 35 -0.33 -5.69 -3.38
CA LEU A 35 -1.74 -6.06 -3.28
C LEU A 35 -1.96 -7.23 -2.30
N VAL A 36 -1.10 -8.25 -2.36
CA VAL A 36 -1.17 -9.41 -1.46
C VAL A 36 -0.92 -8.99 -0.01
N SER A 37 0.08 -8.16 0.26
CA SER A 37 0.36 -7.63 1.60
C SER A 37 -0.82 -6.83 2.15
N LEU A 38 -1.42 -5.97 1.33
CA LEU A 38 -2.58 -5.18 1.73
C LEU A 38 -3.81 -6.08 2.00
N ALA A 39 -4.04 -7.11 1.19
CA ALA A 39 -5.08 -8.10 1.45
C ALA A 39 -4.83 -8.87 2.75
N MET A 40 -3.59 -9.25 3.02
CA MET A 40 -3.21 -9.98 4.23
C MET A 40 -3.41 -9.16 5.52
N ILE A 41 -3.35 -7.83 5.42
CA ILE A 41 -3.68 -6.90 6.51
C ILE A 41 -5.20 -6.71 6.61
N LEU A 42 -5.88 -6.40 5.51
CA LEU A 42 -7.30 -6.02 5.54
C LEU A 42 -8.23 -7.18 5.90
N ILE A 43 -7.99 -8.40 5.40
CA ILE A 43 -8.86 -9.56 5.63
C ILE A 43 -9.04 -9.83 7.13
N PRO A 44 -7.98 -10.06 7.93
CA PRO A 44 -8.14 -10.30 9.36
C PRO A 44 -8.70 -9.09 10.11
N SER A 45 -8.34 -7.86 9.70
CA SER A 45 -8.88 -6.64 10.30
C SER A 45 -10.39 -6.50 10.11
N VAL A 46 -10.91 -6.81 8.92
CA VAL A 46 -12.34 -6.78 8.61
C VAL A 46 -13.07 -7.88 9.37
N VAL A 47 -12.51 -9.10 9.42
CA VAL A 47 -13.08 -10.20 10.19
C VAL A 47 -13.21 -9.83 11.68
N PHE A 48 -12.17 -9.21 12.26
CA PHE A 48 -12.21 -8.73 13.64
C PHE A 48 -13.28 -7.64 13.84
N MET A 49 -13.40 -6.69 12.91
CA MET A 49 -14.43 -5.65 12.99
C MET A 49 -15.86 -6.19 12.90
N ILE A 50 -16.10 -7.22 12.09
CA ILE A 50 -17.45 -7.76 11.90
C ILE A 50 -17.86 -8.63 13.08
N TRP A 51 -17.00 -9.52 13.56
CA TRP A 51 -17.37 -10.50 14.58
C TRP A 51 -16.96 -10.12 16.00
N THR A 52 -15.73 -9.64 16.18
CA THR A 52 -15.14 -9.45 17.52
C THR A 52 -15.50 -8.08 18.09
N SER A 53 -15.48 -7.04 17.25
CA SER A 53 -15.74 -5.67 17.66
C SER A 53 -17.13 -5.43 18.27
N PRO A 54 -18.24 -6.00 17.76
CA PRO A 54 -19.56 -5.82 18.38
C PRO A 54 -19.66 -6.46 19.77
N TRP A 55 -18.97 -7.59 19.97
CA TRP A 55 -18.91 -8.25 21.27
C TRP A 55 -18.15 -7.38 22.29
N PHE A 56 -17.00 -6.81 21.90
CA PHE A 56 -16.28 -5.87 22.75
C PHE A 56 -17.07 -4.59 23.05
N ALA A 57 -17.73 -4.03 22.03
CA ALA A 57 -18.54 -2.81 22.18
C ALA A 57 -19.66 -2.99 23.22
N SER A 58 -20.30 -4.17 23.24
CA SER A 58 -21.39 -4.48 24.17
C SER A 58 -20.94 -4.82 25.59
N HIS A 59 -19.74 -5.37 25.79
CA HIS A 59 -19.27 -5.83 27.10
C HIS A 59 -18.31 -4.86 27.79
N PHE A 60 -17.48 -4.16 27.02
CA PHE A 60 -16.38 -3.32 27.52
C PHE A 60 -16.40 -1.89 26.95
N GLY A 61 -17.37 -1.58 26.09
CA GLY A 61 -17.50 -0.29 25.43
C GLY A 61 -16.70 -0.17 24.13
N VAL A 62 -16.76 1.02 23.52
CA VAL A 62 -16.30 1.26 22.15
C VAL A 62 -14.79 1.50 21.98
N GLY A 63 -14.01 1.46 23.08
CA GLY A 63 -12.58 1.75 23.04
C GLY A 63 -11.80 0.82 22.12
N VAL A 64 -12.00 -0.50 22.23
CA VAL A 64 -11.33 -1.51 21.39
C VAL A 64 -11.72 -1.39 19.89
N PRO A 65 -13.01 -1.26 19.52
CA PRO A 65 -13.40 -0.95 18.14
C PRO A 65 -12.69 0.27 17.54
N LEU A 66 -12.64 1.37 18.31
CA LEU A 66 -12.10 2.65 17.86
C LEU A 66 -10.59 2.59 17.65
N THR A 67 -9.86 1.99 18.59
CA THR A 67 -8.40 1.82 18.46
C THR A 67 -8.06 0.92 17.28
N GLN A 68 -8.80 -0.18 17.09
CA GLN A 68 -8.61 -1.05 15.93
C GLN A 68 -8.86 -0.30 14.61
N ALA A 69 -9.95 0.48 14.52
CA ALA A 69 -10.25 1.29 13.33
C ALA A 69 -9.11 2.26 13.02
N LEU A 70 -8.63 2.98 14.04
CA LEU A 70 -7.53 3.94 13.90
C LEU A 70 -6.24 3.26 13.43
N LEU A 71 -5.87 2.13 14.03
CA LEU A 71 -4.66 1.40 13.68
C LEU A 71 -4.69 0.88 12.24
N VAL A 72 -5.84 0.37 11.77
CA VAL A 72 -6.01 -0.08 10.39
C VAL A 72 -5.87 1.09 9.41
N LEU A 73 -6.48 2.25 9.70
CA LEU A 73 -6.36 3.45 8.87
C LEU A 73 -4.90 3.92 8.78
N LEU A 74 -4.19 3.99 9.91
CA LEU A 74 -2.77 4.35 9.95
C LEU A 74 -1.93 3.33 9.17
N THR A 75 -2.22 2.05 9.30
CA THR A 75 -1.49 0.99 8.59
C THR A 75 -1.65 1.13 7.08
N VAL A 76 -2.87 1.33 6.59
CA VAL A 76 -3.13 1.55 5.15
C VAL A 76 -2.45 2.82 4.65
N TYR A 77 -2.48 3.90 5.45
CA TYR A 77 -1.81 5.15 5.12
C TYR A 77 -0.30 4.96 4.98
N PHE A 78 0.37 4.43 6.01
CA PHE A 78 1.81 4.20 5.99
C PHE A 78 2.21 3.21 4.90
N PHE A 79 1.44 2.13 4.73
CA PHE A 79 1.66 1.18 3.65
C PHE A 79 1.63 1.86 2.27
N SER A 80 0.63 2.72 2.04
CA SER A 80 0.49 3.45 0.77
C SER A 80 1.64 4.42 0.55
N VAL A 81 2.03 5.17 1.60
CA VAL A 81 3.19 6.07 1.54
C VAL A 81 4.46 5.30 1.22
N THR A 82 4.74 4.21 1.93
CA THR A 82 5.94 3.38 1.70
C THR A 82 5.92 2.74 0.31
N ALA A 83 4.79 2.16 -0.11
CA ALA A 83 4.67 1.51 -1.41
C ALA A 83 4.82 2.48 -2.59
N CYS A 84 4.42 3.74 -2.41
CA CYS A 84 4.53 4.80 -3.43
C CYS A 84 5.86 5.56 -3.38
N SER A 85 6.55 5.53 -2.24
CA SER A 85 7.82 6.25 -2.01
C SER A 85 9.05 5.40 -2.26
N ASP A 86 8.90 4.09 -2.48
CA ASP A 86 9.99 3.21 -2.87
C ASP A 86 10.15 3.17 -4.40
N PRO A 87 11.10 3.94 -4.99
CA PRO A 87 11.31 3.93 -6.43
C PRO A 87 11.89 2.61 -6.96
N GLY A 88 12.25 1.65 -6.09
CA GLY A 88 12.77 0.34 -6.49
C GLY A 88 14.06 0.43 -7.31
N ILE A 89 14.81 1.53 -7.20
CA ILE A 89 16.09 1.75 -7.87
C ILE A 89 17.18 1.14 -6.99
N LEU A 90 17.25 -0.19 -6.99
CA LEU A 90 18.47 -0.88 -6.61
C LEU A 90 19.42 -0.83 -7.83
N PRO A 91 20.68 -0.38 -7.67
CA PRO A 91 21.68 -0.43 -8.74
C PRO A 91 21.80 -1.89 -9.22
N ARG A 92 21.35 -2.14 -10.44
CA ARG A 92 21.59 -3.40 -11.15
C ARG A 92 22.75 -3.05 -12.07
N HIS A 93 23.95 -3.47 -11.66
CA HIS A 93 25.26 -3.29 -12.30
C HIS A 93 25.32 -2.40 -13.55
#